data_AF-A0A525KPH4-F1
#
_entry.id   AF-A0A525KPH4-F1
#
_cell.length_a   1.000
_cell.length_b   1.000
_cell.length_c   1.000
_cell.angle_alpha   90.00
_cell.angle_beta   90.00
_cell.angle_gamma   90.00
#
_symmetry.space_group_name_H-M   'P 1'
#
loop_
_entity.id
_entity.type
_entity.pdbx_description
1 polymer ?
#
loop_
_entity_poly.entity_id
_entity_poly.type
_entity_poly.pdbx_seq_one_letter_code
_entity_poly.pdbx_strand_id
1 'polypeptide(L)'
;MTSKTRKGASRPLSLKDAFEVEFARREMERRKRDEAERKQQEEDLARATQLLEALQADAEFLAKRELIVDRRRYTVSIDHHDFRIAAYFEAGKASVTLSDKRTANPGAAAPRKQLTVETLEEALSVMAQFLVDETR
;
A
#
# COMPACT_ATOMS: atom_id res chain seq x y z
N MET A 1 -21.88 70.19 0.09
CA MET A 1 -22.27 68.98 -0.66
C MET A 1 -21.81 67.76 0.12
N THR A 2 -22.73 67.02 0.74
CA THR A 2 -22.41 65.88 1.61
C THR A 2 -22.71 64.56 0.88
N SER A 3 -21.66 63.86 0.44
CA SER A 3 -21.76 62.53 -0.15
C SER A 3 -21.92 61.48 0.95
N LYS A 4 -23.12 60.90 0.99
CA LYS A 4 -23.51 59.84 1.94
C LYS A 4 -22.92 58.51 1.47
N THR A 5 -21.87 58.03 2.14
CA THR A 5 -21.32 56.68 1.95
C THR A 5 -22.38 55.64 2.30
N ARG A 6 -22.87 54.90 1.29
CA ARG A 6 -23.72 53.73 1.52
C ARG A 6 -22.85 52.63 2.13
N LYS A 7 -22.94 52.49 3.45
CA LYS A 7 -22.47 51.34 4.21
C LYS A 7 -23.20 50.11 3.64
N GLY A 8 -22.51 49.31 2.84
CA GLY A 8 -23.04 48.04 2.34
C GLY A 8 -23.38 47.17 3.53
N ALA A 9 -24.68 46.98 3.78
CA ALA A 9 -25.14 46.09 4.83
C ALA A 9 -24.64 44.68 4.53
N SER A 10 -23.76 44.16 5.37
CA SER A 10 -23.46 42.73 5.39
C SER A 10 -24.78 41.99 5.54
N ARG A 11 -25.20 41.24 4.52
CA ARG A 11 -26.38 40.38 4.63
C ARG A 11 -26.19 39.50 5.88
N PRO A 12 -27.16 39.45 6.80
CA PRO A 12 -27.06 38.53 7.94
C PRO A 12 -27.00 37.11 7.35
N LEU A 13 -25.87 36.42 7.59
CA LEU A 13 -25.71 35.01 7.23
C LEU A 13 -26.87 34.24 7.84
N SER A 14 -27.74 33.67 7.02
CA SER A 14 -28.80 32.82 7.53
C SER A 14 -28.20 31.47 7.95
N LEU A 15 -28.88 30.77 8.87
CA LEU A 15 -28.49 29.40 9.25
C LEU A 15 -28.41 28.49 8.00
N LYS A 16 -29.28 28.73 7.01
CA LYS A 16 -29.26 28.01 5.74
C LYS A 16 -27.96 28.26 4.97
N ASP A 17 -27.52 29.51 4.86
CA ASP A 17 -26.27 29.85 4.16
C ASP A 17 -25.05 29.23 4.86
N ALA A 18 -25.02 29.28 6.20
CA ALA A 18 -23.97 28.67 7.00
C ALA A 18 -23.94 27.13 6.85
N PHE A 19 -25.12 26.50 6.80
CA PHE A 19 -25.25 25.07 6.57
C PHE A 19 -24.75 24.66 5.18
N GLU A 20 -25.16 25.37 4.12
CA GLU A 20 -24.76 25.05 2.74
C GLU A 20 -23.24 25.17 2.55
N VAL A 21 -22.62 26.19 3.14
CA VAL A 21 -21.14 26.37 3.12
C VAL A 21 -20.44 25.22 3.84
N GLU A 22 -20.88 24.86 5.04
CA GLU A 22 -20.27 23.76 5.80
C GLU A 22 -20.49 22.40 5.13
N PHE A 23 -21.68 22.18 4.55
CA PHE A 23 -22.00 20.99 3.79
C PHE A 23 -21.08 20.87 2.56
N ALA A 24 -20.93 21.95 1.78
CA ALA A 24 -20.03 21.98 0.64
C ALA A 24 -18.57 21.72 1.05
N ARG A 25 -18.11 22.28 2.18
CA ARG A 25 -16.76 22.02 2.71
C ARG A 25 -16.56 20.54 3.00
N ARG A 26 -17.50 19.92 3.73
CA ARG A 26 -17.40 18.49 4.11
C ARG A 26 -17.50 17.57 2.90
N GLU A 27 -18.33 17.89 1.92
CA GLU A 27 -18.40 17.15 0.66
C GLU A 27 -17.07 17.23 -0.11
N MET A 28 -16.44 18.42 -0.17
CA MET A 28 -15.12 18.56 -0.77
C MET A 28 -14.04 17.79 0.00
N GLU A 29 -14.08 17.79 1.34
CA GLU A 29 -13.16 17.01 2.18
C GLU A 29 -13.35 15.49 2.04
N ARG A 30 -14.58 15.02 1.84
CA ARG A 30 -14.86 13.61 1.53
C ARG A 30 -14.24 13.22 0.19
N ARG A 31 -14.54 13.96 -0.87
CA ARG A 31 -13.98 13.71 -2.21
C ARG A 31 -12.46 13.72 -2.22
N LYS A 32 -11.83 14.64 -1.50
CA LYS A 32 -10.36 14.69 -1.36
C LYS A 32 -9.80 13.44 -0.69
N ARG A 33 -10.45 12.93 0.35
CA ARG A 33 -10.04 11.70 1.03
C ARG A 33 -10.22 10.49 0.14
N ASP A 34 -11.36 10.36 -0.52
CA ASP A 34 -11.65 9.25 -1.44
C ASP A 34 -10.65 9.23 -2.61
N GLU A 35 -10.30 10.41 -3.15
CA GLU A 35 -9.29 10.53 -4.21
C GLU A 35 -7.89 10.18 -3.70
N ALA A 36 -7.52 10.60 -2.49
CA ALA A 36 -6.23 10.27 -1.89
C ALA A 36 -6.10 8.77 -1.62
N GLU A 37 -7.16 8.14 -1.10
CA GLU A 37 -7.20 6.69 -0.87
C GLU A 37 -7.08 5.92 -2.18
N ARG A 38 -7.82 6.35 -3.23
CA ARG A 38 -7.71 5.74 -4.55
C ARG A 38 -6.28 5.84 -5.10
N LYS A 39 -5.66 7.02 -5.03
CA LYS A 39 -4.27 7.23 -5.48
C LYS A 39 -3.31 6.32 -4.71
N GLN A 40 -3.49 6.20 -3.40
CA GLN A 40 -2.65 5.32 -2.58
C GLN A 40 -2.78 3.85 -3.01
N GLN A 41 -4.01 3.38 -3.25
CA GLN A 41 -4.24 2.01 -3.72
C GLN A 41 -3.63 1.76 -5.10
N GLU A 42 -3.72 2.74 -6.01
CA GLU A 42 -3.09 2.68 -7.33
C GLU A 42 -1.56 2.61 -7.22
N GLU A 43 -0.96 3.41 -6.34
CA GLU A 43 0.48 3.40 -6.07
C GLU A 43 0.95 2.08 -5.44
N ASP A 44 0.22 1.56 -4.45
CA ASP A 44 0.54 0.28 -3.80
C ASP A 44 0.45 -0.87 -4.81
N LEU A 45 -0.54 -0.85 -5.72
CA LEU A 45 -0.64 -1.82 -6.82
C LEU A 45 0.53 -1.69 -7.81
N ALA A 46 0.90 -0.47 -8.16
CA ALA A 46 2.02 -0.22 -9.07
C ALA A 46 3.32 -0.77 -8.49
N ARG A 47 3.60 -0.53 -7.21
CA ARG A 47 4.78 -1.07 -6.51
C ARG A 47 4.76 -2.60 -6.45
N ALA A 48 3.61 -3.20 -6.14
CA ALA A 48 3.47 -4.67 -6.18
C ALA A 48 3.71 -5.25 -7.58
N THR A 49 3.32 -4.53 -8.63
CA THR A 49 3.59 -4.92 -10.03
C THR A 49 5.08 -4.85 -10.34
N GLN A 50 5.73 -3.75 -9.98
CA GLN A 50 7.16 -3.56 -10.17
C GLN A 50 7.99 -4.61 -9.43
N LEU A 51 7.61 -4.96 -8.20
CA LEU A 51 8.29 -6.01 -7.44
C LEU A 51 8.15 -7.38 -8.12
N LEU A 52 6.95 -7.70 -8.61
CA LEU A 52 6.72 -8.95 -9.34
C LEU A 52 7.62 -9.04 -10.58
N GLU A 53 7.65 -7.98 -11.39
CA GLU A 53 8.48 -7.90 -12.58
C GLU A 53 9.97 -8.04 -12.23
N ALA A 54 10.44 -7.36 -11.19
CA ALA A 54 11.83 -7.45 -10.73
C ALA A 54 12.21 -8.88 -10.28
N LEU A 55 11.30 -9.57 -9.57
CA LEU A 55 11.53 -10.96 -9.14
C LEU A 55 11.49 -11.94 -10.31
N GLN A 56 10.64 -11.70 -11.31
CA GLN A 56 10.50 -12.57 -12.49
C GLN A 56 11.56 -12.30 -13.58
N ALA A 57 12.39 -11.27 -13.43
CA ALA A 57 13.41 -10.90 -14.39
C ALA A 57 14.46 -12.01 -14.62
N ASP A 58 14.66 -12.91 -13.65
CA ASP A 58 15.58 -14.05 -13.75
C ASP A 58 14.83 -15.38 -13.53
N ALA A 59 14.15 -15.83 -14.58
CA ALA A 59 13.39 -17.08 -14.55
C ALA A 59 14.27 -18.33 -14.35
N GLU A 60 15.52 -18.30 -14.80
CA GLU A 60 16.45 -19.43 -14.63
C GLU A 60 16.84 -19.60 -13.16
N PHE A 61 17.11 -18.50 -12.45
CA PHE A 61 17.35 -18.52 -11.02
C PHE A 61 16.15 -19.10 -10.24
N LEU A 62 14.94 -18.66 -10.57
CA LEU A 62 13.71 -19.15 -9.93
C LEU A 62 13.53 -20.64 -10.15
N ALA A 63 13.67 -21.11 -11.40
CA ALA A 63 13.52 -22.52 -11.74
C ALA A 63 14.56 -23.40 -11.04
N LYS A 64 15.84 -22.99 -11.02
CA LYS A 64 16.93 -23.73 -10.37
C LYS A 64 16.74 -23.88 -8.86
N ARG A 65 16.01 -22.96 -8.24
CA ARG A 65 15.75 -22.93 -6.79
C ARG A 65 14.34 -23.40 -6.42
N GLU A 66 13.56 -23.90 -7.39
CA GLU A 66 12.18 -24.35 -7.21
C GLU A 66 11.28 -23.27 -6.58
N LEU A 67 11.51 -22.00 -6.97
CA LEU A 67 10.78 -20.85 -6.46
C LEU A 67 9.65 -20.47 -7.41
N ILE A 68 8.46 -20.25 -6.85
CA ILE A 68 7.28 -19.78 -7.58
C ILE A 68 6.97 -18.37 -7.13
N VAL A 69 6.96 -17.41 -8.07
CA VAL A 69 6.59 -16.03 -7.77
C VAL A 69 5.15 -15.79 -8.23
N ASP A 70 4.32 -15.28 -7.34
CA ASP A 70 2.93 -14.91 -7.61
C ASP A 70 2.58 -13.55 -7.01
N ARG A 71 1.53 -12.91 -7.54
CA ARG A 71 0.97 -11.68 -6.98
C ARG A 71 -0.54 -11.79 -6.84
N ARG A 72 -1.01 -11.49 -5.63
CA ARG A 72 -2.43 -11.35 -5.32
C ARG A 72 -2.72 -9.93 -4.82
N ARG A 73 -3.38 -9.11 -5.65
CA ARG A 73 -3.61 -7.68 -5.41
C ARG A 73 -2.31 -6.95 -5.06
N TYR A 74 -2.16 -6.54 -3.80
CA TYR A 74 -1.03 -5.77 -3.27
C TYR A 74 0.02 -6.66 -2.59
N THR A 75 -0.14 -7.98 -2.66
CA THR A 75 0.83 -8.94 -2.10
C THR A 75 1.60 -9.61 -3.23
N VAL A 76 2.92 -9.59 -3.15
CA VAL A 76 3.81 -10.41 -3.98
C VAL A 76 4.43 -11.48 -3.09
N SER A 77 4.47 -12.73 -3.54
CA SER A 77 5.07 -13.81 -2.77
C SER A 77 6.00 -14.68 -3.59
N ILE A 78 7.05 -15.16 -2.92
CA ILE A 78 7.91 -16.24 -3.35
C ILE A 78 7.50 -17.46 -2.53
N ASP A 79 6.96 -18.46 -3.21
CA ASP A 79 6.57 -19.74 -2.64
C ASP A 79 7.61 -20.81 -2.97
N HIS A 80 8.03 -21.50 -1.92
CA HIS A 80 8.84 -22.72 -1.98
C HIS A 80 8.11 -23.85 -1.25
N HIS A 81 8.55 -25.09 -1.37
CA HIS A 81 7.94 -26.22 -0.68
C HIS A 81 8.06 -26.07 0.86
N ASP A 82 9.19 -25.55 1.32
CA ASP A 82 9.51 -25.41 2.74
C ASP A 82 9.08 -24.09 3.38
N PHE A 83 8.94 -23.01 2.60
CA PHE A 83 8.71 -21.68 3.14
C PHE A 83 7.95 -20.79 2.18
N ARG A 84 7.51 -19.63 2.67
CA ARG A 84 6.93 -18.56 1.87
C ARG A 84 7.49 -17.22 2.33
N ILE A 85 7.92 -16.41 1.37
CA ILE A 85 8.26 -15.01 1.60
C ILE A 85 7.17 -14.18 0.92
N ALA A 86 6.62 -13.19 1.61
CA ALA A 86 5.59 -12.32 1.04
C ALA A 86 5.85 -10.86 1.36
N ALA A 87 5.65 -9.98 0.39
CA ALA A 87 5.65 -8.53 0.57
C ALA A 87 4.24 -8.00 0.31
N TYR A 88 3.61 -7.42 1.33
CA TYR A 88 2.30 -6.77 1.23
C TYR A 88 2.46 -5.25 1.24
N PHE A 89 1.98 -4.59 0.19
CA PHE A 89 1.98 -3.14 0.06
C PHE A 89 0.68 -2.55 0.60
N GLU A 90 0.80 -1.61 1.51
CA GLU A 90 -0.32 -0.86 2.07
C GLU A 90 0.16 0.49 2.61
N ALA A 91 -0.58 1.55 2.29
CA ALA A 91 -0.33 2.90 2.78
C ALA A 91 1.12 3.36 2.51
N GLY A 92 1.65 3.01 1.34
CA GLY A 92 2.98 3.44 0.89
C GLY A 92 4.13 2.68 1.55
N LYS A 93 3.85 1.62 2.30
CA LYS A 93 4.83 0.76 2.96
C LYS A 93 4.70 -0.68 2.49
N ALA A 94 5.79 -1.44 2.59
CA ALA A 94 5.78 -2.88 2.36
C ALA A 94 6.04 -3.62 3.67
N SER A 95 5.15 -4.52 4.05
CA SER A 95 5.37 -5.50 5.10
C SER A 95 5.88 -6.80 4.48
N VAL A 96 7.16 -7.10 4.67
CA VAL A 96 7.81 -8.32 4.19
C VAL A 96 7.83 -9.36 5.30
N THR A 97 7.27 -10.54 5.03
CA THR A 97 7.16 -11.65 5.98
C THR A 97 7.85 -12.90 5.45
N LEU A 98 8.33 -13.74 6.37
CA LEU A 98 8.81 -15.09 6.11
C LEU A 98 8.02 -16.06 6.98
N SER A 99 7.34 -17.02 6.34
CA SER A 99 6.60 -18.10 6.96
C SER A 99 7.24 -19.44 6.64
N ASP A 100 7.27 -20.33 7.63
CA ASP A 100 7.78 -21.70 7.50
C ASP A 100 6.62 -22.66 7.25
N LYS A 101 6.76 -23.55 6.27
CA LYS A 101 5.79 -24.59 5.91
C LYS A 101 6.20 -25.97 6.43
N ARG A 102 7.45 -26.17 6.86
CA ARG A 102 7.97 -27.46 7.34
C ARG A 102 7.25 -27.93 8.60
N THR A 103 6.94 -27.00 9.49
CA THR A 103 6.35 -27.28 10.81
C THR A 103 4.93 -26.75 10.99
N ALA A 104 4.40 -26.04 10.00
CA ALA A 104 3.10 -25.42 10.10
C ALA A 104 2.00 -26.36 9.59
N ASN A 105 0.89 -26.45 10.32
CA ASN A 105 -0.33 -27.03 9.77
C ASN A 105 -0.74 -26.24 8.50
N PRO A 106 -1.19 -26.92 7.42
CA PRO A 106 -1.68 -26.25 6.22
C PRO A 106 -2.72 -25.18 6.57
N GLY A 107 -2.41 -23.92 6.27
CA GLY A 107 -3.29 -22.77 6.54
C GLY A 107 -3.04 -22.00 7.85
N ALA A 108 -2.10 -22.41 8.71
CA ALA A 108 -1.85 -21.79 10.02
C ALA A 108 -0.40 -21.32 10.24
N ALA A 109 0.40 -21.18 9.18
CA ALA A 109 1.80 -20.75 9.28
C ALA A 109 1.92 -19.25 9.63
N ALA A 110 1.97 -18.93 10.93
CA ALA A 110 2.31 -17.58 11.38
C ALA A 110 3.71 -17.18 10.88
N PRO A 111 3.93 -15.90 10.50
CA PRO A 111 5.23 -15.44 10.04
C PRO A 111 6.27 -15.52 11.16
N ARG A 112 7.42 -16.13 10.87
CA ARG A 112 8.58 -16.24 11.76
C ARG A 112 9.41 -14.97 11.81
N LYS A 113 9.47 -14.25 10.69
CA LYS A 113 10.12 -12.94 10.58
C LYS A 113 9.18 -11.96 9.86
N GLN A 114 9.21 -10.72 10.27
CA GLN A 114 8.49 -9.63 9.62
C GLN A 114 9.31 -8.34 9.71
N LEU A 115 9.40 -7.61 8.60
CA LEU A 115 10.02 -6.30 8.52
C LEU A 115 9.12 -5.37 7.70
N THR A 116 9.06 -4.10 8.10
CA THR A 116 8.34 -3.07 7.37
C THR A 116 9.33 -2.09 6.78
N VAL A 117 9.18 -1.81 5.49
CA VAL A 117 10.07 -0.94 4.70
C VAL A 117 9.25 0.06 3.90
N GLU A 118 9.86 1.13 3.42
CA GLU A 118 9.14 2.24 2.77
C GLU A 118 9.37 2.27 1.25
N THR A 119 10.40 1.57 0.78
CA THR A 119 10.81 1.56 -0.63
C THR A 119 10.72 0.17 -1.26
N LEU A 120 10.65 0.14 -2.60
CA LEU A 120 10.64 -1.09 -3.39
C LEU A 120 11.97 -1.83 -3.26
N GLU A 121 13.07 -1.09 -3.30
CA GLU A 121 14.44 -1.60 -3.24
C GLU A 121 14.73 -2.26 -1.89
N GLU A 122 14.29 -1.65 -0.79
CA GLU A 122 14.39 -2.25 0.54
C GLU A 122 13.55 -3.53 0.63
N ALA A 123 12.35 -3.54 0.05
CA ALA A 123 11.49 -4.73 0.04
C ALA A 123 12.18 -5.89 -0.69
N LEU A 124 12.75 -5.63 -1.87
CA LEU A 124 13.51 -6.61 -2.62
C LEU A 124 14.74 -7.10 -1.84
N SER A 125 15.48 -6.19 -1.20
CA SER A 125 16.65 -6.52 -0.38
C SER A 125 16.28 -7.41 0.80
N VAL A 126 15.18 -7.11 1.50
CA VAL A 126 14.71 -7.93 2.63
C VAL A 126 14.24 -9.31 2.16
N MET A 127 13.53 -9.40 1.04
CA MET A 127 13.13 -10.69 0.47
C MET A 127 14.35 -11.53 0.08
N ALA A 128 15.38 -10.92 -0.50
CA ALA A 128 16.64 -11.60 -0.82
C ALA A 128 17.35 -12.08 0.45
N GLN A 129 17.39 -11.28 1.52
CA GLN A 129 17.95 -11.69 2.81
C GLN A 129 17.22 -12.91 3.38
N PHE A 130 15.89 -12.89 3.39
CA PHE A 130 15.10 -14.03 3.86
C PHE A 130 15.32 -15.28 3.00
N LEU A 131 15.46 -15.12 1.69
CA LEU A 131 15.76 -16.22 0.79
C LEU A 131 17.14 -16.83 1.08
N VAL A 132 18.16 -16.00 1.30
CA VAL A 132 19.50 -16.45 1.70
C VAL A 132 19.47 -17.17 3.03
N ASP A 133 18.68 -16.71 4.00
CA ASP A 133 18.57 -17.35 5.31
C ASP A 133 17.96 -18.76 5.23
N GLU A 134 17.02 -19.00 4.30
CA GLU A 134 16.33 -20.30 4.14
C GLU A 134 17.02 -21.28 3.18
N THR A 135 17.92 -20.81 2.32
CA THR A 135 18.56 -21.62 1.26
C THR A 135 20.00 -22.03 1.58
N ARG A 136 20.39 -21.94 2.86
CA ARG A 136 21.69 -22.42 3.38
C ARG A 136 21.75 -23.92 3.55
#